data_AF-A0A1Z4M0C1-F1
#
_entry.id   AF-A0A1Z4M0C1-F1
#
_cell.length_a   1.000
_cell.length_b   1.000
_cell.length_c   1.000
_cell.angle_alpha   90.00
_cell.angle_beta   90.00
_cell.angle_gamma   90.00
#
_symmetry.space_group_name_H-M   'P 1'
#
loop_
_entity.id
_entity.type
_entity.pdbx_description
1 polymer ?
#
loop_
_entity_poly.entity_id
_entity_poly.type
_entity_poly.pdbx_seq_one_letter_code
_entity_poly.pdbx_strand_id
1 'polypeptide(L)'
;MNKISESNQANNEQQSIREKIINQVAKGENPSSLNLIFTDLKEAKLIGVNLNNMYLSGVELNNANLTGAQLIEVDLSEADLSESKLIDAQLMGANLNSIKLIGANLNNANLQDCNLSTAKLNNACLIGAQLIGANLSGAQLLNANLNNTVLKKIYLWNANLNNAQLVNANLTGAYMNNVKLNSANLARAILQDVQLAEAKLKNTNLEWVNLNGAQLENANLRNANLSGACLEKANLSNANLEEAILNNTDLRTANLTNTNFINASLKNARFGSNIGISEEVKFYLKRQGAIFED
;
A
#
# COMPACT_ATOMS: atom_id res chain seq x y z
N MET A 1 -26.07 42.52 -0.90
CA MET A 1 -25.40 42.71 0.41
C MET A 1 -25.36 41.44 1.27
N ASN A 2 -26.28 40.47 1.14
CA ASN A 2 -26.34 39.29 2.04
C ASN A 2 -25.22 38.24 1.87
N LYS A 3 -24.70 37.99 0.66
CA LYS A 3 -23.68 36.95 0.46
C LYS A 3 -22.32 37.26 1.10
N ILE A 4 -21.97 38.55 1.21
CA ILE A 4 -20.69 39.00 1.78
C ILE A 4 -20.74 39.01 3.32
N SER A 5 -21.90 39.31 3.91
CA SER A 5 -22.07 39.25 5.37
C SER A 5 -22.12 37.80 5.88
N GLU A 6 -22.78 36.89 5.16
CA GLU A 6 -22.82 35.46 5.49
C GLU A 6 -21.43 34.82 5.38
N SER A 7 -20.65 35.15 4.35
CA SER A 7 -19.27 34.66 4.21
C SER A 7 -18.34 35.16 5.30
N ASN A 8 -18.50 36.42 5.74
CA ASN A 8 -17.67 36.99 6.81
C ASN A 8 -18.01 36.40 8.19
N GLN A 9 -19.29 36.10 8.44
CA GLN A 9 -19.70 35.47 9.70
C GLN A 9 -19.21 34.02 9.78
N ALA A 10 -19.34 33.24 8.71
CA ALA A 10 -18.81 31.88 8.63
C ALA A 10 -17.28 31.84 8.81
N ASN A 11 -16.55 32.79 8.21
CA ASN A 11 -15.10 32.89 8.38
C ASN A 11 -14.69 33.20 9.83
N ASN A 12 -15.41 34.10 10.52
CA ASN A 12 -15.14 34.44 11.91
C ASN A 12 -15.43 33.25 12.85
N GLU A 13 -16.48 32.48 12.59
CA GLU A 13 -16.80 31.27 13.34
C GLU A 13 -15.72 30.19 13.16
N GLN A 14 -15.26 29.95 11.93
CA GLN A 14 -14.16 29.01 11.63
C GLN A 14 -12.86 29.42 12.33
N GLN A 15 -12.51 30.70 12.30
CA GLN A 15 -11.32 31.20 12.97
C GLN A 15 -11.43 31.06 14.50
N SER A 16 -12.61 31.30 15.07
CA SER A 16 -12.87 31.07 16.50
C SER A 16 -12.71 29.61 16.89
N ILE A 17 -13.19 28.67 16.07
CA ILE A 17 -13.05 27.23 16.32
C ILE A 17 -11.57 26.79 16.24
N ARG A 18 -10.84 27.27 15.22
CA ARG A 18 -9.38 27.03 15.07
C ARG A 18 -8.59 27.49 16.30
N GLU A 19 -8.87 28.69 16.81
CA GLU A 19 -8.18 29.20 18.00
C GLU A 19 -8.54 28.39 19.25
N LYS A 20 -9.80 27.96 19.40
CA LYS A 20 -10.24 27.13 20.52
C LYS A 20 -9.49 25.79 20.56
N ILE A 21 -9.39 25.07 19.43
CA ILE A 21 -8.67 23.80 19.40
C ILE A 21 -7.18 24.00 19.69
N ILE A 22 -6.53 24.99 19.06
CA ILE A 22 -5.10 25.26 19.30
C ILE A 22 -4.85 25.56 20.79
N ASN A 23 -5.72 26.34 21.42
CA ASN A 23 -5.61 26.67 22.83
C ASN A 23 -5.87 25.47 23.76
N GLN A 24 -6.85 24.63 23.45
CA GLN A 24 -7.11 23.39 24.22
C GLN A 24 -5.91 22.45 24.12
N VAL A 25 -5.37 22.25 22.91
CA VAL A 25 -4.18 21.42 22.69
C VAL A 25 -2.96 21.98 23.42
N ALA A 26 -2.74 23.30 23.38
CA ALA A 26 -1.65 23.95 24.11
C ALA A 26 -1.73 23.77 25.63
N LYS A 27 -2.94 23.55 26.17
CA LYS A 27 -3.19 23.29 27.60
C LYS A 27 -3.21 21.80 27.96
N GLY A 28 -3.09 20.91 26.98
CA GLY A 28 -3.25 19.46 27.18
C GLY A 28 -4.69 19.02 27.45
N GLU A 29 -5.67 19.86 27.09
CA GLU A 29 -7.10 19.57 27.23
C GLU A 29 -7.60 18.72 26.05
N ASN A 30 -8.64 17.92 26.27
CA ASN A 30 -9.27 17.11 25.23
C ASN A 30 -10.28 17.97 24.43
N PRO A 31 -10.10 18.15 23.11
CA PRO A 31 -11.00 18.95 22.28
C PRO A 31 -12.25 18.21 21.80
N SER A 32 -12.60 17.04 22.37
CA SER A 32 -13.73 16.20 21.95
C SER A 32 -15.10 16.89 21.92
N SER A 33 -15.26 18.04 22.58
CA SER A 33 -16.49 18.84 22.54
C SER A 33 -16.62 19.75 21.31
N LEU A 34 -15.57 19.90 20.51
CA LEU A 34 -15.57 20.78 19.34
C LEU A 34 -16.07 20.04 18.10
N ASN A 35 -16.99 20.68 17.36
CA ASN A 35 -17.29 20.27 15.98
C ASN A 35 -16.24 20.89 15.06
N LEU A 36 -15.44 20.05 14.40
CA LEU A 36 -14.31 20.45 13.57
C LEU A 36 -14.47 20.02 12.10
N ILE A 37 -15.68 19.60 11.73
CA ILE A 37 -16.02 19.21 10.37
C ILE A 37 -15.81 20.42 9.45
N PHE A 38 -15.05 20.23 8.37
CA PHE A 38 -14.68 21.28 7.41
C PHE A 38 -13.92 22.48 8.01
N THR A 39 -13.28 22.33 9.16
CA THR A 39 -12.47 23.40 9.76
C THR A 39 -11.09 23.53 9.11
N ASP A 40 -10.61 24.76 8.91
CA ASP A 40 -9.24 25.03 8.46
C ASP A 40 -8.25 24.98 9.65
N LEU A 41 -7.52 23.87 9.73
CA LEU A 41 -6.43 23.60 10.66
C LEU A 41 -5.09 23.45 9.94
N LYS A 42 -4.93 24.09 8.77
CA LYS A 42 -3.66 24.03 8.01
C LYS A 42 -2.50 24.52 8.87
N GLU A 43 -1.38 23.83 8.77
CA GLU A 43 -0.13 24.14 9.50
C GLU A 43 -0.25 24.08 11.03
N ALA A 44 -1.37 23.57 11.57
CA ALA A 44 -1.57 23.49 13.01
C ALA A 44 -0.53 22.57 13.67
N LYS A 45 -0.06 22.96 14.86
CA LYS A 45 0.83 22.15 15.69
C LYS A 45 -0.02 21.34 16.67
N LEU A 46 -0.30 20.10 16.30
CA LEU A 46 -1.17 19.15 16.99
C LEU A 46 -0.37 17.92 17.47
N ILE A 47 0.86 18.14 17.93
CA ILE A 47 1.76 17.05 18.34
C ILE A 47 1.18 16.37 19.59
N GLY A 48 1.03 15.05 19.54
CA GLY A 48 0.54 14.25 20.67
C GLY A 48 -0.91 14.52 21.06
N VAL A 49 -1.67 15.27 20.26
CA VAL A 49 -3.07 15.58 20.57
C VAL A 49 -3.89 14.30 20.67
N ASN A 50 -4.90 14.29 21.55
CA ASN A 50 -5.90 13.25 21.57
C ASN A 50 -7.16 13.72 20.83
N LEU A 51 -7.44 13.08 19.70
CA LEU A 51 -8.61 13.30 18.83
C LEU A 51 -9.37 11.99 18.59
N ASN A 52 -9.21 11.00 19.48
CA ASN A 52 -9.87 9.71 19.36
C ASN A 52 -11.40 9.89 19.26
N ASN A 53 -12.05 9.09 18.42
CA ASN A 53 -13.50 9.07 18.20
C ASN A 53 -14.13 10.39 17.72
N MET A 54 -13.33 11.37 17.29
CA MET A 54 -13.86 12.65 16.81
C MET A 54 -14.37 12.55 15.37
N TYR A 55 -15.37 13.37 15.05
CA TYR A 55 -15.86 13.56 13.69
C TYR A 55 -15.14 14.76 13.06
N LEU A 56 -14.16 14.48 12.22
CA LEU A 56 -13.28 15.43 11.55
C LEU A 56 -13.38 15.31 10.02
N SER A 57 -14.51 14.81 9.51
CA SER A 57 -14.69 14.62 8.07
C SER A 57 -14.53 15.94 7.32
N GLY A 58 -13.76 15.92 6.23
CA GLY A 58 -13.51 17.10 5.39
C GLY A 58 -12.66 18.20 6.03
N VAL A 59 -12.08 17.99 7.22
CA VAL A 59 -11.18 18.97 7.85
C VAL A 59 -9.95 19.23 6.98
N GLU A 60 -9.45 20.45 6.97
CA GLU A 60 -8.23 20.82 6.25
C GLU A 60 -7.04 20.85 7.23
N LEU A 61 -6.15 19.87 7.12
CA LEU A 61 -4.96 19.65 7.94
C LEU A 61 -3.67 19.66 7.09
N ASN A 62 -3.70 20.32 5.93
CA ASN A 62 -2.52 20.42 5.07
C ASN A 62 -1.33 20.99 5.84
N ASN A 63 -0.15 20.37 5.69
CA ASN A 63 1.08 20.77 6.38
C ASN A 63 0.99 20.75 7.92
N ALA A 64 -0.08 20.23 8.53
CA ALA A 64 -0.20 20.15 9.98
C ALA A 64 0.80 19.14 10.56
N ASN A 65 1.16 19.32 11.83
CA ASN A 65 2.01 18.39 12.55
C ASN A 65 1.18 17.63 13.60
N LEU A 66 0.86 16.39 13.29
CA LEU A 66 0.12 15.40 14.08
C LEU A 66 1.05 14.29 14.59
N THR A 67 2.37 14.56 14.72
CA THR A 67 3.33 13.57 15.22
C THR A 67 2.88 13.04 16.58
N GLY A 68 2.78 11.72 16.72
CA GLY A 68 2.34 11.03 17.93
C GLY A 68 0.87 11.25 18.32
N ALA A 69 0.06 11.88 17.47
CA ALA A 69 -1.35 12.12 17.76
C ALA A 69 -2.12 10.80 17.96
N GLN A 70 -3.08 10.83 18.89
CA GLN A 70 -4.05 9.75 19.10
C GLN A 70 -5.28 10.07 18.24
N LEU A 71 -5.55 9.22 17.26
CA LEU A 71 -6.56 9.34 16.21
C LEU A 71 -7.32 8.00 16.07
N ILE A 72 -7.43 7.25 17.16
CA ILE A 72 -8.10 5.93 17.19
C ILE A 72 -9.58 6.14 16.93
N GLU A 73 -10.14 5.36 15.99
CA GLU A 73 -11.55 5.41 15.59
C GLU A 73 -12.03 6.83 15.17
N VAL A 74 -11.11 7.72 14.79
CA VAL A 74 -11.46 9.05 14.28
C VAL A 74 -12.09 8.93 12.90
N ASP A 75 -13.05 9.81 12.59
CA ASP A 75 -13.54 9.98 11.23
C ASP A 75 -12.83 11.16 10.56
N LEU A 76 -11.89 10.85 9.68
CA LEU A 76 -11.18 11.80 8.80
C LEU A 76 -11.55 11.55 7.33
N SER A 77 -12.73 11.00 7.06
CA SER A 77 -13.19 10.81 5.68
C SER A 77 -13.18 12.14 4.93
N GLU A 78 -12.70 12.10 3.69
CA GLU A 78 -12.58 13.27 2.79
C GLU A 78 -11.69 14.42 3.31
N ALA A 79 -11.02 14.28 4.46
CA ALA A 79 -10.13 15.29 5.00
C ALA A 79 -8.89 15.49 4.11
N ASP A 80 -8.27 16.67 4.20
CA ASP A 80 -7.03 16.99 3.49
C ASP A 80 -5.84 17.09 4.43
N LEU A 81 -5.03 16.04 4.48
CA LEU A 81 -3.81 15.92 5.27
C LEU A 81 -2.56 15.93 4.37
N SER A 82 -2.65 16.51 3.16
CA SER A 82 -1.52 16.56 2.24
C SER A 82 -0.32 17.29 2.88
N GLU A 83 0.88 16.74 2.69
CA GLU A 83 2.15 17.25 3.25
C GLU A 83 2.20 17.32 4.79
N SER A 84 1.25 16.71 5.50
CA SER A 84 1.23 16.69 6.96
C SER A 84 2.21 15.66 7.55
N LYS A 85 2.54 15.83 8.83
CA LYS A 85 3.37 14.89 9.61
C LYS A 85 2.50 14.08 10.55
N LEU A 86 2.42 12.78 10.33
CA LEU A 86 1.73 11.78 11.16
C LEU A 86 2.72 10.71 11.69
N ILE A 87 3.99 11.09 11.90
CA ILE A 87 5.02 10.17 12.41
C ILE A 87 4.55 9.62 13.76
N ASP A 88 4.62 8.30 13.94
CA ASP A 88 4.20 7.58 15.16
C ASP A 88 2.72 7.79 15.58
N ALA A 89 1.88 8.36 14.70
CA ALA A 89 0.47 8.60 15.02
C ALA A 89 -0.31 7.28 15.16
N GLN A 90 -1.32 7.29 16.04
CA GLN A 90 -2.16 6.12 16.33
C GLN A 90 -3.53 6.28 15.68
N LEU A 91 -3.74 5.67 14.52
CA LEU A 91 -4.97 5.78 13.71
C LEU A 91 -5.82 4.50 13.70
N MET A 92 -5.55 3.52 14.58
CA MET A 92 -6.23 2.22 14.56
C MET A 92 -7.75 2.36 14.45
N GLY A 93 -8.37 1.66 13.50
CA GLY A 93 -9.81 1.69 13.25
C GLY A 93 -10.36 3.00 12.66
N ALA A 94 -9.51 3.98 12.34
CA ALA A 94 -9.97 5.26 11.79
C ALA A 94 -10.67 5.11 10.43
N ASN A 95 -11.70 5.93 10.21
CA ASN A 95 -12.30 6.10 8.90
C ASN A 95 -11.53 7.16 8.12
N LEU A 96 -10.75 6.72 7.13
CA LEU A 96 -9.90 7.55 6.27
C LEU A 96 -10.37 7.45 4.80
N ASN A 97 -11.65 7.13 4.56
CA ASN A 97 -12.18 6.97 3.21
C ASN A 97 -11.97 8.25 2.41
N SER A 98 -11.44 8.12 1.18
CA SER A 98 -11.21 9.24 0.27
C SER A 98 -10.33 10.38 0.83
N ILE A 99 -9.59 10.13 1.92
CA ILE A 99 -8.68 11.11 2.52
C ILE A 99 -7.58 11.49 1.51
N LYS A 100 -7.09 12.73 1.61
CA LYS A 100 -5.88 13.16 0.89
C LYS A 100 -4.69 13.15 1.84
N LEU A 101 -3.71 12.32 1.52
CA LEU A 101 -2.44 12.15 2.23
C LEU A 101 -1.26 12.29 1.25
N ILE A 102 -1.43 13.13 0.22
CA ILE A 102 -0.41 13.33 -0.82
C ILE A 102 0.84 13.92 -0.17
N GLY A 103 2.00 13.27 -0.34
CA GLY A 103 3.26 13.70 0.28
C GLY A 103 3.31 13.60 1.81
N ALA A 104 2.25 13.12 2.48
CA ALA A 104 2.22 13.04 3.94
C ALA A 104 3.26 12.04 4.48
N ASN A 105 3.77 12.32 5.67
CA ASN A 105 4.71 11.45 6.37
C ASN A 105 4.00 10.67 7.49
N LEU A 106 3.70 9.40 7.23
CA LEU A 106 3.09 8.43 8.14
C LEU A 106 4.10 7.38 8.63
N ASN A 107 5.39 7.72 8.70
CA ASN A 107 6.40 6.77 9.17
C ASN A 107 6.04 6.23 10.57
N ASN A 108 6.14 4.92 10.72
CA ASN A 108 5.79 4.17 11.94
C ASN A 108 4.34 4.36 12.45
N ALA A 109 3.45 4.99 11.68
CA ALA A 109 2.06 5.17 12.09
C ALA A 109 1.35 3.81 12.22
N ASN A 110 0.42 3.73 13.17
CA ASN A 110 -0.44 2.57 13.35
C ASN A 110 -1.78 2.81 12.63
N LEU A 111 -1.97 2.16 11.49
CA LEU A 111 -3.13 2.24 10.61
C LEU A 111 -3.87 0.89 10.55
N GLN A 112 -3.76 0.08 11.61
CA GLN A 112 -4.44 -1.23 11.67
C GLN A 112 -5.95 -1.05 11.56
N ASP A 113 -6.57 -1.91 10.74
CA ASP A 113 -8.01 -1.94 10.50
C ASP A 113 -8.64 -0.61 10.03
N CYS A 114 -7.84 0.34 9.53
CA CYS A 114 -8.35 1.59 8.96
C CYS A 114 -9.11 1.36 7.65
N ASN A 115 -10.12 2.19 7.41
CA ASN A 115 -10.72 2.34 6.09
C ASN A 115 -10.00 3.42 5.28
N LEU A 116 -9.07 3.05 4.41
CA LEU A 116 -8.35 3.92 3.46
C LEU A 116 -8.86 3.73 2.01
N SER A 117 -10.07 3.22 1.83
CA SER A 117 -10.61 3.00 0.48
C SER A 117 -10.65 4.32 -0.28
N THR A 118 -10.24 4.26 -1.55
CA THR A 118 -10.12 5.43 -2.46
C THR A 118 -9.23 6.58 -1.97
N ALA A 119 -8.42 6.39 -0.92
CA ALA A 119 -7.49 7.39 -0.41
C ALA A 119 -6.41 7.80 -1.43
N LYS A 120 -5.93 9.04 -1.32
CA LYS A 120 -4.84 9.59 -2.16
C LYS A 120 -3.55 9.70 -1.35
N LEU A 121 -2.65 8.74 -1.53
CA LEU A 121 -1.36 8.58 -0.85
C LEU A 121 -0.18 8.73 -1.82
N ASN A 122 -0.36 9.40 -2.96
CA ASN A 122 0.72 9.60 -3.93
C ASN A 122 1.91 10.32 -3.26
N ASN A 123 3.11 9.78 -3.46
CA ASN A 123 4.36 10.24 -2.85
C ASN A 123 4.38 10.24 -1.30
N ALA A 124 3.42 9.60 -0.63
CA ALA A 124 3.42 9.50 0.83
C ALA A 124 4.57 8.61 1.34
N CYS A 125 5.07 8.90 2.54
CA CYS A 125 6.09 8.13 3.22
C CYS A 125 5.45 7.35 4.38
N LEU A 126 5.46 6.02 4.30
CA LEU A 126 4.85 5.10 5.27
C LEU A 126 5.90 4.11 5.81
N ILE A 127 7.18 4.49 5.87
CA ILE A 127 8.25 3.56 6.26
C ILE A 127 7.95 3.00 7.65
N GLY A 128 7.94 1.67 7.79
CA GLY A 128 7.70 1.00 9.07
C GLY A 128 6.25 1.07 9.58
N ALA A 129 5.31 1.65 8.84
CA ALA A 129 3.91 1.73 9.25
C ALA A 129 3.24 0.35 9.35
N GLN A 130 2.25 0.24 10.24
CA GLN A 130 1.46 -0.97 10.45
C GLN A 130 0.08 -0.80 9.83
N LEU A 131 -0.25 -1.58 8.80
CA LEU A 131 -1.54 -1.54 8.09
C LEU A 131 -2.21 -2.92 8.04
N ILE A 132 -2.07 -3.71 9.10
CA ILE A 132 -2.67 -5.05 9.20
C ILE A 132 -4.20 -4.90 9.07
N GLY A 133 -4.82 -5.66 8.17
CA GLY A 133 -6.27 -5.65 7.96
C GLY A 133 -6.85 -4.37 7.35
N ALA A 134 -6.04 -3.35 7.08
CA ALA A 134 -6.53 -2.08 6.54
C ALA A 134 -7.11 -2.24 5.13
N ASN A 135 -8.10 -1.40 4.80
CA ASN A 135 -8.71 -1.38 3.48
C ASN A 135 -8.17 -0.23 2.62
N LEU A 136 -7.31 -0.52 1.64
CA LEU A 136 -6.79 0.42 0.64
C LEU A 136 -7.35 0.13 -0.76
N SER A 137 -8.54 -0.46 -0.86
CA SER A 137 -9.16 -0.77 -2.15
C SER A 137 -9.34 0.49 -2.99
N GLY A 138 -8.85 0.47 -4.23
CA GLY A 138 -8.89 1.60 -5.16
C GLY A 138 -8.03 2.80 -4.76
N ALA A 139 -7.20 2.70 -3.72
CA ALA A 139 -6.33 3.80 -3.27
C ALA A 139 -5.24 4.14 -4.31
N GLN A 140 -4.78 5.39 -4.30
CA GLN A 140 -3.71 5.88 -5.15
C GLN A 140 -2.41 6.02 -4.33
N LEU A 141 -1.41 5.18 -4.60
CA LEU A 141 -0.11 5.13 -3.93
C LEU A 141 1.04 5.27 -4.94
N LEU A 142 0.86 6.07 -5.99
CA LEU A 142 1.89 6.29 -7.00
C LEU A 142 3.16 6.85 -6.33
N ASN A 143 4.30 6.19 -6.55
CA ASN A 143 5.60 6.52 -5.94
C ASN A 143 5.62 6.54 -4.39
N ALA A 144 4.65 5.94 -3.71
CA ALA A 144 4.64 5.90 -2.25
C ALA A 144 5.81 5.04 -1.71
N ASN A 145 6.32 5.39 -0.53
CA ASN A 145 7.35 4.61 0.14
C ASN A 145 6.75 3.80 1.30
N LEU A 146 6.59 2.50 1.09
CA LEU A 146 6.05 1.50 2.01
C LEU A 146 7.15 0.53 2.48
N ASN A 147 8.43 0.93 2.43
CA ASN A 147 9.52 0.06 2.87
C ASN A 147 9.35 -0.36 4.34
N ASN A 148 9.64 -1.63 4.63
CA ASN A 148 9.54 -2.23 5.96
C ASN A 148 8.13 -2.14 6.60
N THR A 149 7.07 -1.94 5.81
CA THR A 149 5.69 -1.93 6.33
C THR A 149 5.19 -3.33 6.67
N VAL A 150 4.21 -3.39 7.58
CA VAL A 150 3.44 -4.60 7.87
C VAL A 150 2.05 -4.46 7.24
N LEU A 151 1.83 -5.17 6.14
CA LEU A 151 0.64 -5.14 5.28
C LEU A 151 -0.10 -6.49 5.29
N LYS A 152 -0.03 -7.24 6.40
CA LYS A 152 -0.65 -8.57 6.50
C LYS A 152 -2.16 -8.48 6.33
N LYS A 153 -2.73 -9.35 5.49
CA LYS A 153 -4.17 -9.41 5.21
C LYS A 153 -4.78 -8.06 4.75
N ILE A 154 -3.96 -7.17 4.19
CA ILE A 154 -4.43 -5.87 3.70
C ILE A 154 -5.30 -6.04 2.46
N TYR A 155 -6.24 -5.14 2.25
CA TYR A 155 -7.04 -5.08 1.03
C TYR A 155 -6.51 -4.01 0.07
N LEU A 156 -6.06 -4.41 -1.12
CA LEU A 156 -5.46 -3.55 -2.16
C LEU A 156 -6.09 -3.78 -3.54
N TRP A 157 -7.31 -4.32 -3.61
CA TRP A 157 -8.00 -4.53 -4.88
C TRP A 157 -8.06 -3.24 -5.70
N ASN A 158 -7.66 -3.32 -6.97
CA ASN A 158 -7.64 -2.18 -7.89
C ASN A 158 -6.77 -0.98 -7.46
N ALA A 159 -5.97 -1.10 -6.40
CA ALA A 159 -5.09 -0.03 -5.94
C ALA A 159 -3.97 0.25 -6.95
N ASN A 160 -3.49 1.49 -6.99
CA ASN A 160 -2.39 1.91 -7.86
C ASN A 160 -1.11 2.15 -7.06
N LEU A 161 -0.19 1.20 -7.10
CA LEU A 161 1.13 1.23 -6.48
C LEU A 161 2.26 1.27 -7.53
N ASN A 162 2.01 1.80 -8.73
CA ASN A 162 3.07 1.96 -9.73
C ASN A 162 4.25 2.75 -9.13
N ASN A 163 5.47 2.31 -9.43
CA ASN A 163 6.73 2.86 -8.91
C ASN A 163 6.88 2.90 -7.37
N ALA A 164 5.96 2.31 -6.60
CA ALA A 164 6.04 2.32 -5.15
C ALA A 164 7.24 1.50 -4.65
N GLN A 165 7.78 1.88 -3.49
CA GLN A 165 8.83 1.15 -2.80
C GLN A 165 8.20 0.29 -1.69
N LEU A 166 8.38 -1.02 -1.74
CA LEU A 166 7.88 -2.01 -0.77
C LEU A 166 9.00 -2.97 -0.35
N VAL A 167 10.25 -2.50 -0.30
CA VAL A 167 11.39 -3.32 0.08
C VAL A 167 11.21 -3.83 1.51
N ASN A 168 11.39 -5.13 1.72
CA ASN A 168 11.14 -5.83 2.98
C ASN A 168 9.71 -5.72 3.54
N ALA A 169 8.71 -5.28 2.76
CA ALA A 169 7.34 -5.21 3.24
C ALA A 169 6.74 -6.61 3.46
N ASN A 170 5.87 -6.75 4.46
CA ASN A 170 5.19 -8.01 4.73
C ASN A 170 3.73 -7.96 4.29
N LEU A 171 3.42 -8.55 3.13
CA LEU A 171 2.09 -8.65 2.53
C LEU A 171 1.49 -10.06 2.67
N THR A 172 1.86 -10.82 3.70
CA THR A 172 1.35 -12.19 3.89
C THR A 172 -0.18 -12.21 3.90
N GLY A 173 -0.78 -13.01 3.02
CA GLY A 173 -2.24 -13.16 2.88
C GLY A 173 -2.96 -11.91 2.37
N ALA A 174 -2.26 -10.95 1.76
CA ALA A 174 -2.88 -9.73 1.24
C ALA A 174 -3.80 -10.02 0.04
N TYR A 175 -4.83 -9.19 -0.11
CA TYR A 175 -5.80 -9.26 -1.19
C TYR A 175 -5.51 -8.18 -2.23
N MET A 176 -4.91 -8.56 -3.36
CA MET A 176 -4.31 -7.63 -4.32
C MET A 176 -4.72 -7.92 -5.78
N ASN A 177 -5.88 -8.54 -6.01
CA ASN A 177 -6.35 -8.79 -7.38
C ASN A 177 -6.52 -7.47 -8.13
N ASN A 178 -6.12 -7.45 -9.41
CA ASN A 178 -6.14 -6.26 -10.27
C ASN A 178 -5.29 -5.07 -9.77
N VAL A 179 -4.37 -5.28 -8.83
CA VAL A 179 -3.45 -4.22 -8.38
C VAL A 179 -2.50 -3.78 -9.51
N LYS A 180 -2.13 -2.50 -9.51
CA LYS A 180 -1.11 -1.96 -10.42
C LYS A 180 0.19 -1.76 -9.65
N LEU A 181 1.23 -2.48 -10.03
CA LEU A 181 2.57 -2.50 -9.42
C LEU A 181 3.66 -2.31 -10.49
N ASN A 182 3.34 -1.75 -11.65
CA ASN A 182 4.33 -1.58 -12.71
C ASN A 182 5.51 -0.76 -12.20
N SER A 183 6.73 -1.26 -12.44
CA SER A 183 7.98 -0.66 -12.00
C SER A 183 8.11 -0.47 -10.48
N ALA A 184 7.27 -1.13 -9.67
CA ALA A 184 7.41 -1.11 -8.22
C ALA A 184 8.62 -1.94 -7.77
N ASN A 185 9.10 -1.66 -6.55
CA ASN A 185 10.21 -2.37 -5.95
C ASN A 185 9.76 -3.14 -4.71
N LEU A 186 9.59 -4.46 -4.86
CA LEU A 186 9.21 -5.40 -3.80
C LEU A 186 10.37 -6.34 -3.44
N ALA A 187 11.62 -5.92 -3.66
CA ALA A 187 12.77 -6.75 -3.31
C ALA A 187 12.70 -7.18 -1.83
N ARG A 188 12.91 -8.48 -1.58
CA ARG A 188 12.87 -9.10 -0.24
C ARG A 188 11.54 -8.98 0.48
N ALA A 189 10.46 -8.60 -0.20
CA ALA A 189 9.14 -8.58 0.40
C ALA A 189 8.62 -10.02 0.66
N ILE A 190 7.70 -10.15 1.61
CA ILE A 190 7.02 -11.39 1.93
C ILE A 190 5.60 -11.31 1.36
N LEU A 191 5.29 -12.13 0.37
CA LEU A 191 4.01 -12.23 -0.33
C LEU A 191 3.48 -13.68 -0.30
N GLN A 192 3.67 -14.38 0.82
CA GLN A 192 3.12 -15.71 1.02
C GLN A 192 1.59 -15.67 0.98
N ASP A 193 0.97 -16.62 0.29
CA ASP A 193 -0.48 -16.77 0.17
C ASP A 193 -1.23 -15.51 -0.30
N VAL A 194 -0.54 -14.64 -1.05
CA VAL A 194 -1.13 -13.40 -1.58
C VAL A 194 -2.07 -13.70 -2.75
N GLN A 195 -3.12 -12.89 -2.90
CA GLN A 195 -3.97 -12.89 -4.09
C GLN A 195 -3.53 -11.79 -5.06
N LEU A 196 -2.96 -12.16 -6.19
CA LEU A 196 -2.42 -11.27 -7.23
C LEU A 196 -3.01 -11.60 -8.62
N ALA A 197 -4.21 -12.20 -8.68
CA ALA A 197 -4.84 -12.50 -9.95
C ALA A 197 -5.01 -11.21 -10.78
N GLU A 198 -4.65 -11.29 -12.06
CA GLU A 198 -4.70 -10.19 -13.04
C GLU A 198 -3.80 -8.97 -12.70
N ALA A 199 -2.92 -9.07 -11.70
CA ALA A 199 -2.05 -7.99 -11.27
C ALA A 199 -1.12 -7.50 -12.40
N LYS A 200 -0.85 -6.19 -12.41
CA LYS A 200 0.08 -5.56 -13.37
C LYS A 200 1.43 -5.37 -12.71
N LEU A 201 2.38 -6.25 -13.03
CA LEU A 201 3.71 -6.34 -12.43
C LEU A 201 4.82 -6.12 -13.48
N LYS A 202 4.55 -5.40 -14.56
CA LYS A 202 5.55 -5.15 -15.61
C LYS A 202 6.74 -4.36 -15.04
N ASN A 203 7.97 -4.77 -15.36
CA ASN A 203 9.22 -4.14 -14.90
C ASN A 203 9.40 -4.12 -13.37
N THR A 204 8.66 -4.95 -12.61
CA THR A 204 8.71 -4.94 -11.15
C THR A 204 10.00 -5.59 -10.66
N ASN A 205 10.62 -5.02 -9.63
CA ASN A 205 11.70 -5.69 -8.91
C ASN A 205 11.12 -6.58 -7.81
N LEU A 206 11.27 -7.89 -7.97
CA LEU A 206 10.82 -8.96 -7.08
C LEU A 206 12.02 -9.84 -6.64
N GLU A 207 13.22 -9.27 -6.61
CA GLU A 207 14.43 -9.99 -6.21
C GLU A 207 14.30 -10.54 -4.78
N TRP A 208 14.62 -11.81 -4.57
CA TRP A 208 14.52 -12.50 -3.27
C TRP A 208 13.13 -12.44 -2.60
N VAL A 209 12.07 -12.23 -3.39
CA VAL A 209 10.71 -12.19 -2.87
C VAL A 209 10.23 -13.58 -2.46
N ASN A 210 9.41 -13.66 -1.42
CA ASN A 210 8.72 -14.91 -1.08
C ASN A 210 7.27 -14.88 -1.56
N LEU A 211 6.97 -15.62 -2.62
CA LEU A 211 5.66 -15.80 -3.24
C LEU A 211 5.14 -17.24 -3.06
N ASN A 212 5.56 -17.95 -2.00
CA ASN A 212 5.07 -19.30 -1.73
C ASN A 212 3.53 -19.31 -1.63
N GLY A 213 2.87 -20.19 -2.37
CA GLY A 213 1.40 -20.29 -2.40
C GLY A 213 0.65 -19.10 -3.03
N ALA A 214 1.36 -18.13 -3.63
CA ALA A 214 0.74 -16.95 -4.23
C ALA A 214 -0.16 -17.30 -5.42
N GLN A 215 -1.29 -16.59 -5.55
CA GLN A 215 -2.23 -16.71 -6.67
C GLN A 215 -1.93 -15.61 -7.70
N LEU A 216 -1.30 -15.96 -8.82
CA LEU A 216 -0.78 -15.05 -9.86
C LEU A 216 -1.43 -15.31 -11.22
N GLU A 217 -2.64 -15.86 -11.24
CA GLU A 217 -3.35 -16.20 -12.47
C GLU A 217 -3.52 -14.96 -13.35
N ASN A 218 -3.20 -15.08 -14.64
CA ASN A 218 -3.28 -13.97 -15.60
C ASN A 218 -2.43 -12.73 -15.22
N ALA A 219 -1.49 -12.85 -14.28
CA ALA A 219 -0.64 -11.73 -13.89
C ALA A 219 0.33 -11.35 -15.02
N ASN A 220 0.60 -10.06 -15.19
CA ASN A 220 1.55 -9.55 -16.16
C ASN A 220 2.89 -9.25 -15.48
N LEU A 221 3.85 -10.16 -15.58
CA LEU A 221 5.20 -10.09 -15.02
C LEU A 221 6.27 -9.81 -16.09
N ARG A 222 5.89 -9.23 -17.23
CA ARG A 222 6.84 -8.91 -18.31
C ARG A 222 8.01 -8.08 -17.79
N ASN A 223 9.24 -8.45 -18.15
CA ASN A 223 10.46 -7.76 -17.70
C ASN A 223 10.63 -7.66 -16.17
N ALA A 224 9.91 -8.45 -15.37
CA ALA A 224 10.08 -8.45 -13.93
C ALA A 224 11.40 -9.15 -13.53
N ASN A 225 12.06 -8.64 -12.48
CA ASN A 225 13.22 -9.30 -11.89
C ASN A 225 12.77 -10.18 -10.72
N LEU A 226 12.76 -11.48 -10.89
CA LEU A 226 12.40 -12.51 -9.90
C LEU A 226 13.64 -13.29 -9.41
N SER A 227 14.84 -12.75 -9.60
CA SER A 227 16.07 -13.47 -9.25
C SER A 227 16.08 -13.87 -7.76
N GLY A 228 16.34 -15.14 -7.49
CA GLY A 228 16.34 -15.69 -6.12
C GLY A 228 14.96 -15.75 -5.43
N ALA A 229 13.87 -15.47 -6.14
CA ALA A 229 12.52 -15.55 -5.58
C ALA A 229 12.10 -17.00 -5.26
N CYS A 230 11.21 -17.16 -4.28
CA CYS A 230 10.53 -18.42 -4.00
C CYS A 230 9.09 -18.35 -4.50
N LEU A 231 8.75 -19.19 -5.49
CA LEU A 231 7.44 -19.32 -6.11
C LEU A 231 6.88 -20.75 -5.94
N GLU A 232 7.39 -21.48 -4.95
CA GLU A 232 6.92 -22.84 -4.69
C GLU A 232 5.42 -22.85 -4.39
N LYS A 233 4.66 -23.78 -4.99
CA LYS A 233 3.18 -23.86 -4.91
C LYS A 233 2.41 -22.66 -5.44
N ALA A 234 3.08 -21.67 -6.06
CA ALA A 234 2.38 -20.53 -6.65
C ALA A 234 1.54 -20.96 -7.87
N ASN A 235 0.41 -20.29 -8.08
CA ASN A 235 -0.40 -20.45 -9.28
C ASN A 235 -0.07 -19.36 -10.30
N LEU A 236 0.71 -19.70 -11.33
CA LEU A 236 1.09 -18.80 -12.43
C LEU A 236 0.31 -19.09 -13.71
N SER A 237 -0.85 -19.75 -13.61
CA SER A 237 -1.61 -20.13 -14.80
C SER A 237 -1.95 -18.91 -15.67
N ASN A 238 -1.64 -18.99 -16.96
CA ASN A 238 -1.76 -17.90 -17.94
C ASN A 238 -0.96 -16.62 -17.61
N ALA A 239 -0.03 -16.66 -16.65
CA ALA A 239 0.81 -15.51 -16.34
C ALA A 239 1.80 -15.22 -17.47
N ASN A 240 2.14 -13.95 -17.67
CA ASN A 240 3.10 -13.51 -18.67
C ASN A 240 4.46 -13.19 -18.03
N LEU A 241 5.44 -14.08 -18.18
CA LEU A 241 6.83 -13.95 -17.75
C LEU A 241 7.78 -13.62 -18.92
N GLU A 242 7.28 -13.09 -20.04
CA GLU A 242 8.11 -12.72 -21.17
C GLU A 242 9.19 -11.70 -20.75
N GLU A 243 10.44 -11.98 -21.13
CA GLU A 243 11.63 -11.20 -20.77
C GLU A 243 11.90 -11.11 -19.25
N ALA A 244 11.23 -11.91 -18.42
CA ALA A 244 11.47 -11.91 -16.97
C ALA A 244 12.84 -12.53 -16.62
N ILE A 245 13.43 -12.07 -15.52
CA ILE A 245 14.69 -12.62 -14.98
C ILE A 245 14.35 -13.55 -13.81
N LEU A 246 14.46 -14.85 -14.01
CA LEU A 246 14.12 -15.93 -13.06
C LEU A 246 15.37 -16.67 -12.55
N ASN A 247 16.52 -16.00 -12.54
CA ASN A 247 17.78 -16.63 -12.18
C ASN A 247 17.78 -17.06 -10.71
N ASN A 248 18.09 -18.34 -10.45
CA ASN A 248 18.06 -18.95 -9.11
C ASN A 248 16.67 -18.93 -8.44
N THR A 249 15.59 -18.76 -9.20
CA THR A 249 14.22 -18.81 -8.67
C THR A 249 13.80 -20.24 -8.36
N ASP A 250 13.10 -20.47 -7.25
CA ASP A 250 12.47 -21.76 -6.94
C ASP A 250 11.02 -21.77 -7.45
N LEU A 251 10.76 -22.54 -8.50
CA LEU A 251 9.44 -22.71 -9.12
C LEU A 251 8.84 -24.10 -8.84
N ARG A 252 9.44 -24.91 -7.95
CA ARG A 252 8.98 -26.29 -7.73
C ARG A 252 7.50 -26.32 -7.31
N THR A 253 6.77 -27.31 -7.81
CA THR A 253 5.33 -27.50 -7.56
C THR A 253 4.41 -26.33 -7.95
N ALA A 254 4.90 -25.31 -8.65
CA ALA A 254 4.07 -24.24 -9.16
C ALA A 254 3.17 -24.76 -10.30
N ASN A 255 1.97 -24.19 -10.42
CA ASN A 255 1.11 -24.37 -11.59
C ASN A 255 1.55 -23.39 -12.69
N LEU A 256 2.07 -23.93 -13.78
CA LEU A 256 2.65 -23.18 -14.91
C LEU A 256 1.83 -23.36 -16.20
N THR A 257 0.56 -23.76 -16.06
CA THR A 257 -0.34 -23.97 -17.21
C THR A 257 -0.44 -22.69 -18.04
N ASN A 258 -0.07 -22.77 -19.32
CA ASN A 258 -0.09 -21.63 -20.27
C ASN A 258 0.76 -20.42 -19.83
N THR A 259 1.75 -20.60 -18.94
CA THR A 259 2.65 -19.51 -18.56
C THR A 259 3.60 -19.18 -19.72
N ASN A 260 3.70 -17.90 -20.08
CA ASN A 260 4.58 -17.45 -21.16
C ASN A 260 6.00 -17.18 -20.63
N PHE A 261 6.98 -17.98 -21.07
CA PHE A 261 8.40 -17.83 -20.71
C PHE A 261 9.28 -17.28 -21.86
N ILE A 262 8.69 -16.71 -22.91
CA ILE A 262 9.45 -16.21 -24.08
C ILE A 262 10.55 -15.25 -23.62
N ASN A 263 11.78 -15.52 -24.02
CA ASN A 263 12.97 -14.72 -23.70
C ASN A 263 13.28 -14.55 -22.20
N ALA A 264 12.68 -15.39 -21.34
CA ALA A 264 12.99 -15.34 -19.91
C ALA A 264 14.39 -15.90 -19.61
N SER A 265 15.10 -15.27 -18.68
CA SER A 265 16.40 -15.77 -18.18
C SER A 265 16.15 -16.73 -17.03
N LEU A 266 16.62 -17.98 -17.13
CA LEU A 266 16.25 -19.07 -16.21
C LEU A 266 17.47 -19.78 -15.62
N LYS A 267 18.63 -19.10 -15.57
CA LYS A 267 19.86 -19.72 -15.09
C LYS A 267 19.68 -20.19 -13.65
N ASN A 268 19.87 -21.50 -13.42
CA ASN A 268 19.68 -22.17 -12.13
C ASN A 268 18.26 -22.05 -11.55
N ALA A 269 17.26 -21.67 -12.35
CA ALA A 269 15.87 -21.72 -11.92
C ALA A 269 15.48 -23.19 -11.67
N ARG A 270 14.88 -23.49 -10.53
CA ARG A 270 14.56 -24.86 -10.09
C ARG A 270 13.11 -25.18 -10.42
N PHE A 271 12.93 -26.25 -11.18
CA PHE A 271 11.64 -26.85 -11.54
C PHE A 271 11.59 -28.28 -10.97
N GLY A 272 10.38 -28.82 -10.81
CA GLY A 272 10.14 -30.15 -10.27
C GLY A 272 8.76 -30.65 -10.67
N SER A 273 7.95 -31.12 -9.71
CA SER A 273 6.56 -31.58 -9.89
C SER A 273 5.58 -30.46 -10.28
N ASN A 274 5.90 -29.71 -11.33
CA ASN A 274 5.13 -28.61 -11.89
C ASN A 274 3.95 -29.11 -12.70
N ILE A 275 2.83 -28.38 -12.62
CA ILE A 275 1.66 -28.61 -13.46
C ILE A 275 1.80 -27.74 -14.72
N GLY A 276 1.39 -28.27 -15.89
CA GLY A 276 1.22 -27.45 -17.10
C GLY A 276 2.48 -27.20 -17.93
N ILE A 277 3.59 -27.92 -17.65
CA ILE A 277 4.78 -27.91 -18.52
C ILE A 277 4.67 -29.06 -19.53
N SER A 278 4.70 -28.75 -20.83
CA SER A 278 4.87 -29.76 -21.88
C SER A 278 6.34 -30.14 -22.05
N GLU A 279 6.64 -31.29 -22.68
CA GLU A 279 8.02 -31.71 -22.95
C GLU A 279 8.81 -30.69 -23.81
N GLU A 280 8.14 -30.03 -24.76
CA GLU A 280 8.74 -28.96 -25.58
C GLU A 280 9.15 -27.76 -24.71
N VAL A 281 8.25 -27.33 -23.82
CA VAL A 281 8.55 -26.24 -22.87
C VAL A 281 9.67 -26.66 -21.91
N LYS A 282 9.64 -27.90 -21.37
CA LYS A 282 10.71 -28.44 -20.51
C LYS A 282 12.07 -28.38 -21.21
N PHE A 283 12.13 -28.80 -22.48
CA PHE A 283 13.36 -28.73 -23.28
C PHE A 283 13.84 -27.29 -23.49
N TYR A 284 12.93 -26.36 -23.83
CA TYR A 284 13.25 -24.94 -23.94
C TYR A 284 13.82 -24.37 -22.64
N LEU A 285 13.16 -24.61 -21.50
CA LEU A 285 13.57 -24.12 -20.19
C LEU A 285 14.96 -24.66 -19.81
N LYS A 286 15.24 -25.95 -20.02
CA LYS A 286 16.57 -26.55 -19.79
C LYS A 286 17.66 -25.86 -20.60
N ARG A 287 17.39 -25.52 -21.87
CA ARG A 287 18.34 -24.76 -22.71
C ARG A 287 18.63 -23.34 -22.20
N GLN A 288 17.70 -22.75 -21.45
CA GLN A 288 17.89 -21.46 -20.78
C GLN A 288 18.64 -21.57 -19.43
N GLY A 289 19.09 -22.77 -19.05
CA GLY A 289 19.84 -23.03 -17.81
C GLY A 289 18.98 -23.43 -16.61
N ALA A 290 17.71 -23.77 -16.83
CA ALA A 290 16.84 -24.29 -15.78
C ALA A 290 17.28 -25.69 -15.32
N ILE A 291 17.12 -25.95 -14.02
CA ILE A 291 17.37 -27.24 -13.37
C ILE A 291 16.01 -27.89 -13.13
N PHE A 292 15.85 -29.13 -13.58
CA PHE A 292 14.68 -29.95 -13.26
C PHE A 292 15.10 -31.03 -12.27
N GLU A 293 14.44 -31.05 -11.11
CA GLU A 293 14.50 -32.15 -10.14
C GLU A 293 13.48 -33.19 -10.62
N ASP A 294 13.98 -34.29 -11.18
CA ASP A 294 13.16 -35.44 -11.60
C ASP A 294 12.63 -36.23 -10.38
#